data_AF-A0A352X8F0-F1
#
_entry.id   AF-A0A352X8F0-F1
#
_cell.length_a   1.000
_cell.length_b   1.000
_cell.length_c   1.000
_cell.angle_alpha   90.00
_cell.angle_beta   90.00
_cell.angle_gamma   90.00
#
_symmetry.space_group_name_H-M   'P 1'
#
loop_
_entity.id
_entity.type
_entity.pdbx_description
1 polymer ?
#
loop_
_entity_poly.entity_id
_entity_poly.type
_entity_poly.pdbx_seq_one_letter_code
_entity_poly.pdbx_strand_id
1 'polypeptide(L)' 'TYYIIAPSEASANLARYDGVKYGFRSDNPDNLLSMYKKTRATGFGAEVKRRIMLGTYTLSAGYYDAY' A
#
# COMPACT_ATOMS: atom_id res chain seq x y z
N THR A 1 0.25 -1.10 -20.73
CA THR A 1 1.47 -0.58 -20.06
C THR A 1 1.17 0.44 -18.96
N TYR A 2 0.31 1.45 -19.18
CA TYR A 2 -0.01 2.49 -18.17
C TYR A 2 -0.56 1.95 -16.83
N TYR A 3 -1.46 0.96 -16.86
CA TYR A 3 -2.08 0.37 -15.67
C TYR A 3 -1.21 -0.66 -14.92
N ILE A 4 0.05 -0.85 -15.33
CA ILE A 4 1.00 -1.73 -14.64
C ILE A 4 2.07 -0.88 -13.95
N ILE A 5 2.67 0.06 -14.67
CA ILE A 5 3.75 0.92 -14.14
C ILE A 5 3.20 1.89 -13.08
N ALA A 6 2.12 2.62 -13.38
CA ALA A 6 1.61 3.65 -12.47
C ALA A 6 1.13 3.09 -11.11
N PRO A 7 0.42 1.94 -11.05
CA PRO A 7 0.08 1.32 -9.76
C PRO A 7 1.28 0.75 -9.02
N SER A 8 2.27 0.21 -9.74
CA SER A 8 3.53 -0.30 -9.15
C SER A 8 4.29 0.81 -8.43
N GLU A 9 4.53 1.94 -9.10
CA GLU A 9 5.18 3.11 -8.51
C GLU A 9 4.35 3.71 -7.36
N ALA A 10 3.03 3.78 -7.51
CA ALA A 10 2.15 4.25 -6.44
C ALA A 10 2.27 3.34 -5.21
N SER A 11 2.33 2.03 -5.38
CA SER A 11 2.44 1.09 -4.25
C SER A 11 3.74 1.29 -3.46
N ALA A 12 4.87 1.50 -4.14
CA ALA A 12 6.16 1.75 -3.52
C ALA A 12 6.19 3.14 -2.83
N ASN A 13 5.70 4.17 -3.52
CA ASN A 13 5.72 5.53 -2.99
C ASN A 13 4.82 5.71 -1.77
N LEU A 14 3.64 5.08 -1.76
CA LEU A 14 2.70 5.18 -0.64
C LEU A 14 3.06 4.27 0.53
N ALA A 15 4.08 3.42 0.43
CA ALA A 15 4.56 2.59 1.53
C ALA A 15 5.02 3.43 2.75
N ARG A 16 5.49 4.67 2.51
CA ARG A 16 5.97 5.60 3.55
C ARG A 16 4.90 6.10 4.52
N TYR A 17 3.61 6.00 4.14
CA TYR A 17 2.51 6.44 5.00
C TYR A 17 2.09 5.29 5.91
N ASP A 18 2.69 5.26 7.09
CA ASP A 18 2.58 4.17 8.06
C ASP A 18 2.13 4.63 9.46
N GLY A 19 2.02 5.95 9.67
CA GLY A 19 1.63 6.58 10.93
C GLY A 19 2.71 6.60 12.01
N VAL A 20 3.97 6.26 11.67
CA VAL A 20 5.10 6.25 12.63
C VAL A 20 5.78 7.60 12.67
N LYS A 21 6.16 8.14 11.50
CA LYS A 21 6.92 9.40 11.42
C LYS A 21 6.03 10.63 11.31
N TYR A 22 4.89 10.52 10.63
CA TYR A 22 3.99 11.65 10.35
C TYR A 22 2.63 11.17 9.84
N GLY A 23 1.67 12.09 9.84
CA GLY A 23 0.35 11.90 9.24
C GLY A 23 -0.64 11.21 10.18
N PHE A 24 -1.66 10.60 9.59
CA PHE A 24 -2.71 9.90 10.31
C PHE A 24 -2.17 8.60 10.92
N ARG A 25 -2.57 8.31 12.16
CA ARG A 25 -2.27 7.09 12.90
C ARG A 25 -3.56 6.60 13.56
N SER A 26 -3.87 5.31 13.46
CA SER A 26 -5.05 4.75 14.11
C SER A 26 -4.85 4.63 15.62
N ASP A 27 -5.87 5.00 16.39
CA ASP A 27 -5.89 4.84 17.85
C ASP A 27 -5.99 3.37 18.28
N ASN A 28 -5.53 3.08 19.51
CA ASN A 28 -5.55 1.75 20.16
C ASN A 28 -5.12 0.56 19.26
N PRO A 29 -3.87 0.52 18.79
CA PRO A 29 -3.33 -0.68 18.17
C PRO A 29 -2.92 -1.73 19.21
N ASP A 30 -3.33 -2.98 18.99
CA ASP A 30 -2.99 -4.12 19.85
C ASP A 30 -1.49 -4.48 19.77
N ASN A 31 -0.88 -4.23 18.61
CA ASN A 31 0.54 -4.40 18.32
C ASN A 31 0.98 -3.56 17.11
N LEU A 32 2.28 -3.48 16.84
CA LEU A 32 2.84 -2.66 15.75
C LEU A 32 2.29 -3.04 14.36
N LEU A 33 2.12 -4.34 14.09
CA LEU A 33 1.55 -4.80 12.82
C LEU A 33 0.09 -4.36 12.65
N SER A 34 -0.70 -4.45 13.72
CA SER A 34 -2.10 -4.02 13.75
C SER A 34 -2.21 -2.51 13.54
N MET A 35 -1.28 -1.73 14.10
CA MET A 35 -1.19 -0.28 13.90
C MET A 35 -1.00 0.04 12.41
N TYR A 36 -0.02 -0.58 11.75
CA TYR A 36 0.23 -0.35 10.33
C TYR A 36 -0.99 -0.71 9.47
N LYS A 37 -1.59 -1.87 9.73
CA LYS A 37 -2.77 -2.33 8.99
C LYS A 37 -3.96 -1.39 9.17
N LYS A 38 -4.32 -1.06 10.42
CA LYS A 38 -5.44 -0.19 10.76
C LYS A 38 -5.23 1.22 10.18
N THR A 39 -4.06 1.81 10.39
CA THR A 39 -3.71 3.15 9.89
C THR A 39 -3.82 3.26 8.38
N ARG A 40 -3.27 2.30 7.62
CA ARG A 40 -3.36 2.31 6.15
C ARG A 40 -4.77 1.98 5.66
N ALA A 41 -5.49 1.10 6.36
CA ALA A 41 -6.84 0.72 6.00
C ALA A 41 -7.85 1.87 6.17
N THR A 42 -7.71 2.71 7.18
CA THR A 42 -8.62 3.86 7.39
C THR A 42 -8.10 5.15 6.74
N GLY A 43 -6.79 5.32 6.62
CA GLY A 43 -6.17 6.53 6.05
C GLY A 43 -6.22 6.62 4.52
N PHE A 44 -6.35 5.51 3.79
CA PHE A 44 -6.45 5.53 2.33
C PHE A 44 -7.90 5.45 1.83
N GLY A 45 -8.20 6.17 0.74
CA GLY A 45 -9.45 6.03 0.00
C GLY A 45 -9.53 4.74 -0.82
N ALA A 46 -10.73 4.38 -1.29
CA ALA A 46 -10.97 3.11 -1.99
C ALA A 46 -10.11 2.94 -3.27
N GLU A 47 -9.93 3.99 -4.05
CA GLU A 47 -9.15 3.95 -5.29
C GLU A 47 -7.64 3.75 -5.03
N VAL A 48 -7.13 4.40 -3.99
CA VAL A 48 -5.73 4.26 -3.58
C VAL A 48 -5.43 2.83 -3.12
N LYS A 49 -6.32 2.24 -2.32
CA LYS A 49 -6.19 0.83 -1.91
C LYS A 49 -6.17 -0.11 -3.12
N ARG A 50 -7.05 0.09 -4.10
CA ARG A 50 -7.07 -0.73 -5.33
C ARG A 50 -5.73 -0.69 -6.07
N ARG A 51 -5.15 0.50 -6.23
CA ARG A 51 -3.85 0.67 -6.92
C ARG A 51 -2.69 0.06 -6.15
N ILE A 52 -2.68 0.17 -4.82
CA ILE A 52 -1.67 -0.49 -4.00
C ILE A 52 -1.75 -2.01 -4.18
N MET A 53 -2.95 -2.60 -4.09
CA MET A 53 -3.13 -4.05 -4.26
C MET A 53 -2.69 -4.53 -5.66
N LEU A 54 -3.11 -3.82 -6.72
CA LEU A 54 -2.69 -4.11 -8.09
C LEU A 54 -1.18 -3.97 -8.27
N GLY A 55 -0.58 -2.89 -7.77
CA GLY A 55 0.86 -2.63 -7.86
C GLY A 55 1.72 -3.63 -7.10
N THR A 56 1.29 -4.05 -5.91
CA THR A 56 1.97 -5.09 -5.14
C THR A 56 1.88 -6.45 -5.83
N TYR A 57 0.76 -6.74 -6.50
CA TYR A 57 0.61 -7.96 -7.29
C TYR A 57 1.51 -7.96 -8.53
N THR A 58 1.55 -6.86 -9.29
CA THR A 58 2.39 -6.75 -10.49
C THR A 58 3.89 -6.77 -10.20
N LEU A 59 4.31 -6.32 -9.01
CA LEU A 59 5.71 -6.36 -8.55
C LEU A 59 6.07 -7.67 -7.84
N SER A 60 5.10 -8.54 -7.56
CA SER A 60 5.39 -9.84 -6.92
C SER A 60 6.14 -10.73 -7.90
N ALA A 61 7.14 -11.47 -7.39
CA ALA A 61 8.16 -12.17 -8.16
C ALA A 61 7.64 -13.18 -9.21
N GLY A 62 6.34 -13.48 -9.24
CA GLY A 62 5.72 -14.37 -10.22
C GLY A 62 5.23 -13.71 -11.52
N TYR A 63 5.22 -12.37 -11.62
CA TYR A 63 4.76 -11.68 -12.84
C TYR A 63 5.87 -11.30 -13.83
N TYR A 64 7.13 -11.56 -13.47
CA TYR A 64 8.28 -11.30 -14.34
C TYR A 64 8.37 -12.33 -15.50
N ASP A 65 7.81 -13.53 -15.32
CA ASP A 65 7.81 -14.62 -16.32
C ASP A 65 6.59 -14.61 -17.27
N ALA A 66 5.66 -13.66 -17.13
CA ALA A 66 4.41 -13.63 -17.89
C ALA A 66 4.42 -12.68 -19.11
N TYR A 67 5.57 -12.11 -19.45
CA TYR A 67 5.81 -11.27 -20.64
C TYR A 67 7.19 -11.56 -21.25
#